data_AF-A0AAN9B021-F1
#
_entry.id   AF-A0AAN9B021-F1
#
_cell.length_a   1.000
_cell.length_b   1.000
_cell.length_c   1.000
_cell.angle_alpha   90.00
_cell.angle_beta   90.00
_cell.angle_gamma   90.00
#
_symmetry.space_group_name_H-M   'P 1'
#
loop_
_entity.id
_entity.type
_entity.pdbx_description
1 polymer ?
#
loop_
_entity_poly.entity_id
_entity_poly.type
_entity_poly.pdbx_seq_one_letter_code
_entity_poly.pdbx_strand_id
1 'polypeptide(L)'
;MASGGDDIEEIQEETGARVTFHDRDTNRDSKDDRTVIIRGSTEAAQKAELMIHQIISDMPKIITEEVEVPGYCLGRLIGRGGESIREMSRVSKCKIFIDRTQDSRATHAPRTITITGPQEQIQLAKTLIEEKVEEEEEFRAMTAVNAANREQRKPLKRRADDGREKISLPSRVVEPEGRWDSGDTLQQIVEASPVKEFMEVFVSAVEHPGHFWLQIINTAALNLDKLVDDMTAFYSNAEIAQEYTVTEVKEGKLVAAPFEHDKSWYRARVLSVAGDKLDLYYLDFGDSGFAPLVDVRELRPEYLSLPEQAIECKLAGVKPAGAEWSEETCDAFESLTHCAEWKVMSARTVGYEPDSAGRQRPCVQLMDNVAEQPVEVAAVLVSRGLAAWEAPPAAASAVTTETVSTDLQPQSDPKPD
;
A
#
# COMPACT_ATOMS: atom_id res chain seq x y z
N MET A 1 -14.31 -16.31 28.91
CA MET A 1 -15.17 -17.50 28.97
C MET A 1 -14.90 -18.15 30.31
N ALA A 2 -15.78 -17.94 31.29
CA ALA A 2 -15.79 -18.77 32.49
C ALA A 2 -16.28 -20.17 32.07
N SER A 3 -15.58 -21.21 32.50
CA SER A 3 -15.97 -22.60 32.35
C SER A 3 -17.30 -22.77 33.08
N GLY A 4 -18.42 -22.84 32.36
CA GLY A 4 -19.76 -22.94 32.94
C GLY A 4 -20.06 -24.20 33.77
N GLY A 5 -19.03 -24.95 34.19
CA GLY A 5 -19.14 -26.04 35.16
C GLY A 5 -18.92 -25.58 36.60
N ASP A 6 -18.04 -24.60 36.83
CA ASP A 6 -17.63 -24.18 38.18
C ASP A 6 -18.79 -23.45 38.90
N ASP A 7 -19.46 -22.53 38.21
CA ASP A 7 -20.62 -21.80 38.75
C ASP A 7 -21.79 -22.74 39.11
N ILE A 8 -21.96 -23.85 38.38
CA ILE A 8 -23.06 -24.79 38.64
C ILE A 8 -22.77 -25.63 39.89
N GLU A 9 -21.53 -26.07 40.05
CA GLU A 9 -21.12 -26.89 41.19
C GLU A 9 -21.23 -26.08 42.50
N GLU A 10 -20.80 -24.81 42.48
CA GLU A 10 -20.93 -23.88 43.60
C GLU A 10 -22.41 -23.64 44.00
N ILE A 11 -23.29 -23.40 43.02
CA ILE A 11 -24.73 -23.24 43.29
C ILE A 11 -25.33 -24.50 43.91
N GLN A 12 -24.96 -25.69 43.44
CA GLN A 12 -25.48 -26.95 43.98
C GLN A 12 -24.97 -27.24 45.40
N GLU A 13 -23.71 -26.92 45.68
CA GLU A 13 -23.10 -27.08 47.00
C GLU A 13 -23.71 -26.12 48.03
N GLU A 14 -23.87 -24.85 47.68
CA GLU A 14 -24.40 -23.83 48.61
C GLU A 14 -25.91 -23.94 48.86
N THR A 15 -26.66 -24.45 47.89
CA THR A 15 -28.14 -24.47 47.95
C THR A 15 -28.70 -25.84 48.29
N GLY A 16 -27.95 -26.92 48.04
CA GLY A 16 -28.46 -28.30 48.12
C GLY A 16 -29.51 -28.63 47.05
N ALA A 17 -29.80 -27.72 46.12
CA ALA A 17 -30.69 -27.95 44.98
C ALA A 17 -29.89 -28.53 43.81
N ARG A 18 -30.52 -29.43 43.05
CA ARG A 18 -29.95 -29.97 41.82
C ARG A 18 -30.34 -29.10 40.64
N VAL A 19 -29.36 -28.54 39.94
CA VAL A 19 -29.55 -27.66 38.77
C VAL A 19 -29.17 -28.42 37.50
N THR A 20 -30.05 -28.45 36.50
CA THR A 20 -29.80 -29.12 35.22
C THR A 20 -30.21 -28.22 34.06
N PHE A 21 -29.32 -28.07 33.07
CA PHE A 21 -29.58 -27.33 31.84
C PHE A 21 -30.00 -28.30 30.75
N HIS A 22 -31.05 -27.97 30.00
CA HIS A 22 -31.43 -28.72 28.81
C HIS A 22 -31.21 -27.85 27.57
N ASP A 23 -30.40 -28.36 26.63
CA ASP A 23 -30.32 -27.83 25.27
C ASP A 23 -31.44 -28.41 24.41
N ARG A 24 -31.89 -27.60 23.44
CA ARG A 24 -33.17 -27.64 22.74
C ARG A 24 -33.62 -29.00 22.19
N ASP A 25 -34.93 -29.25 22.31
CA ASP A 25 -35.70 -30.01 21.32
C ASP A 25 -35.68 -29.27 19.97
N THR A 26 -35.44 -30.03 18.91
CA THR A 26 -35.01 -29.66 17.54
C THR A 26 -35.93 -28.76 16.68
N ASN A 27 -36.81 -27.92 17.22
CA ASN A 27 -37.74 -27.13 16.39
C ASN A 27 -37.42 -25.62 16.32
N ARG A 28 -37.30 -25.16 15.08
CA ARG A 28 -36.86 -23.84 14.58
C ARG A 28 -37.67 -22.65 15.09
N ASP A 29 -37.01 -21.50 15.11
CA ASP A 29 -37.54 -20.13 14.97
C ASP A 29 -38.05 -19.35 16.20
N SER A 30 -37.35 -19.40 17.33
CA SER A 30 -37.38 -18.28 18.28
C SER A 30 -36.06 -18.15 19.05
N LYS A 31 -35.65 -16.90 19.28
CA LYS A 31 -34.44 -16.45 20.01
C LYS A 31 -34.13 -17.36 21.20
N ASP A 32 -32.89 -17.86 21.23
CA ASP A 32 -32.38 -18.92 22.10
C ASP A 32 -32.39 -18.56 23.59
N ASP A 33 -33.28 -19.20 24.36
CA ASP A 33 -33.18 -19.29 25.82
C ASP A 33 -32.93 -20.76 26.20
N ARG A 34 -31.85 -21.04 26.97
CA ARG A 34 -31.58 -22.35 27.56
C ARG A 34 -32.48 -22.55 28.77
N THR A 35 -33.17 -23.71 28.86
CA THR A 35 -34.07 -23.99 29.98
C THR A 35 -33.29 -24.55 31.17
N VAL A 36 -33.42 -23.89 32.32
CA VAL A 36 -32.84 -24.33 33.59
C VAL A 36 -33.91 -25.04 34.42
N ILE A 37 -33.62 -26.26 34.86
CA ILE A 37 -34.48 -27.05 35.75
C ILE A 37 -33.80 -27.16 37.11
N ILE A 38 -34.44 -26.58 38.13
CA ILE A 38 -34.00 -26.62 39.53
C ILE A 38 -34.87 -27.62 40.29
N ARG A 39 -34.27 -28.58 41.00
CA ARG A 39 -34.98 -29.58 41.81
C ARG A 39 -34.42 -29.61 43.23
N GLY A 40 -35.29 -29.46 44.23
CA GLY A 40 -34.91 -29.46 45.65
C GLY A 40 -36.10 -29.22 46.55
N SER A 41 -35.85 -28.96 47.84
CA SER A 41 -36.87 -28.39 48.74
C SER A 41 -37.25 -26.97 48.27
N THR A 42 -38.41 -26.46 48.70
CA THR A 42 -38.87 -25.11 48.33
C THR A 42 -37.83 -24.03 48.66
N GLU A 43 -37.20 -24.11 49.85
CA GLU A 43 -36.14 -23.18 50.26
C GLU A 43 -34.86 -23.33 49.42
N ALA A 44 -34.43 -24.56 49.14
CA ALA A 44 -33.25 -24.82 48.32
C ALA A 44 -33.43 -24.34 46.88
N ALA A 45 -34.62 -24.60 46.30
CA ALA A 45 -34.95 -24.18 44.94
C ALA A 45 -35.04 -22.65 44.81
N GLN A 46 -35.65 -21.96 45.78
CA GLN A 46 -35.69 -20.49 45.80
C GLN A 46 -34.30 -19.87 45.96
N LYS A 47 -33.44 -20.44 46.82
CA LYS A 47 -32.06 -19.97 46.99
C LYS A 47 -31.26 -20.13 45.69
N ALA A 48 -31.38 -21.28 45.03
CA ALA A 48 -30.73 -21.52 43.73
C ALA A 48 -31.26 -20.59 42.63
N GLU A 49 -32.57 -20.34 42.58
CA GLU A 49 -33.18 -19.39 41.64
C GLU A 49 -32.60 -17.98 41.82
N LEU A 50 -32.50 -17.48 43.06
CA LEU A 50 -31.92 -16.16 43.35
C LEU A 50 -30.44 -16.06 42.95
N MET A 51 -29.62 -17.09 43.23
CA MET A 51 -28.20 -17.10 42.85
C MET A 51 -28.02 -17.13 41.33
N ILE A 52 -28.83 -17.92 40.62
CA ILE A 52 -28.82 -17.98 39.16
C ILE A 52 -29.23 -16.62 38.57
N HIS A 53 -30.27 -15.98 39.11
CA HIS A 53 -30.66 -14.64 38.69
C HIS A 53 -29.57 -13.59 38.93
N GLN A 54 -28.85 -13.67 40.05
CA GLN A 54 -27.74 -12.78 40.36
C GLN A 54 -26.59 -12.97 39.36
N ILE A 55 -26.18 -14.21 39.10
CA ILE A 55 -25.11 -14.54 38.13
C ILE A 55 -25.48 -14.09 36.72
N ILE A 56 -26.73 -14.29 36.29
CA ILE A 56 -27.22 -13.82 34.99
C ILE A 56 -27.21 -12.28 34.92
N SER A 57 -27.57 -11.60 36.01
CA SER A 57 -27.53 -10.13 36.08
C SER A 57 -26.11 -9.58 36.06
N ASP A 58 -25.15 -10.30 36.62
CA ASP A 58 -23.75 -9.89 36.71
C ASP A 58 -22.93 -10.27 35.47
N MET A 59 -23.47 -11.10 34.57
CA MET A 59 -22.82 -11.42 33.31
C MET A 59 -22.79 -10.21 32.37
N PRO A 60 -21.60 -9.76 31.91
CA PRO A 60 -21.50 -8.65 30.98
C PRO A 60 -22.15 -9.03 29.65
N LYS A 61 -23.20 -8.28 29.28
CA LYS A 61 -23.92 -8.48 28.03
C LYS A 61 -22.98 -8.23 26.85
N ILE A 62 -22.69 -9.29 26.09
CA ILE A 62 -21.93 -9.19 24.85
C ILE A 62 -22.88 -8.66 23.78
N ILE A 63 -22.55 -7.49 23.22
CA ILE A 63 -23.29 -6.90 22.11
C ILE A 63 -22.37 -6.81 20.89
N THR A 64 -22.96 -6.50 19.74
CA THR A 64 -22.23 -6.21 18.51
C THR A 64 -22.68 -4.85 18.01
N GLU A 65 -21.71 -4.00 17.68
CA GLU A 65 -21.93 -2.67 17.12
C GLU A 65 -21.15 -2.53 15.83
N GLU A 66 -21.65 -1.66 14.95
CA GLU A 66 -21.03 -1.34 13.67
C GLU A 66 -20.57 0.12 13.65
N VAL A 67 -19.42 0.36 13.01
CA VAL A 67 -18.82 1.68 12.80
C VAL A 67 -18.50 1.84 11.33
N GLU A 68 -18.86 2.97 10.74
CA GLU A 68 -18.47 3.31 9.37
C GLU A 68 -17.23 4.19 9.39
N VAL A 69 -16.21 3.80 8.60
CA VAL A 69 -14.99 4.58 8.40
C VAL A 69 -14.76 4.82 6.91
N PRO A 70 -14.07 5.89 6.51
CA PRO A 70 -13.68 6.07 5.12
C PRO A 70 -12.78 4.93 4.62
N GLY A 71 -12.96 4.50 3.38
CA GLY A 71 -12.23 3.35 2.82
C GLY A 71 -10.71 3.49 2.83
N TYR A 72 -10.19 4.71 2.67
CA TYR A 72 -8.75 5.00 2.71
C TYR A 72 -8.13 4.77 4.11
N CYS A 73 -8.92 4.77 5.19
CA CYS A 73 -8.41 4.53 6.55
C CYS A 73 -8.12 3.04 6.82
N LEU A 74 -8.64 2.12 6.00
CA LEU A 74 -8.55 0.68 6.26
C LEU A 74 -7.10 0.18 6.33
N GLY A 75 -6.22 0.68 5.47
CA GLY A 75 -4.82 0.29 5.47
C GLY A 75 -4.13 0.61 6.80
N ARG A 76 -4.40 1.79 7.36
CA ARG A 76 -3.86 2.22 8.66
C ARG A 76 -4.50 1.47 9.83
N LEU A 77 -5.83 1.28 9.80
CA LEU A 77 -6.56 0.54 10.84
C LEU A 77 -6.16 -0.94 10.91
N ILE A 78 -5.83 -1.57 9.77
CA ILE A 78 -5.34 -2.94 9.74
C ILE A 78 -3.86 -2.98 10.18
N GLY A 79 -3.04 -2.08 9.65
CA GLY A 79 -1.60 -2.05 9.86
C GLY A 79 -0.85 -3.14 9.09
N ARG A 80 0.48 -3.01 8.99
CA ARG A 80 1.33 -3.99 8.30
C ARG A 80 1.17 -5.37 8.95
N GLY A 81 0.89 -6.39 8.13
CA GLY A 81 0.62 -7.75 8.64
C GLY A 81 -0.55 -7.89 9.62
N GLY A 82 -1.44 -6.88 9.71
CA GLY A 82 -2.54 -6.86 10.68
C GLY A 82 -2.13 -6.46 12.10
N GLU A 83 -0.97 -5.83 12.29
CA GLU A 83 -0.46 -5.44 13.61
C GLU A 83 -1.40 -4.49 14.35
N SER A 84 -1.86 -3.41 13.70
CA SER A 84 -2.69 -2.39 14.34
C SER A 84 -4.05 -2.94 14.76
N ILE A 85 -4.73 -3.71 13.89
CA ILE A 85 -6.01 -4.33 14.26
C ILE A 85 -5.86 -5.37 15.36
N ARG A 86 -4.75 -6.13 15.40
CA ARG A 86 -4.46 -7.07 16.49
C ARG A 86 -4.21 -6.33 17.80
N GLU A 87 -3.51 -5.20 17.74
CA GLU A 87 -3.29 -4.34 18.90
C GLU A 87 -4.59 -3.74 19.42
N MET A 88 -5.41 -3.14 18.55
CA MET A 88 -6.72 -2.61 18.94
C MET A 88 -7.62 -3.69 19.53
N SER A 89 -7.64 -4.90 18.94
CA SER A 89 -8.38 -6.05 19.48
C SER A 89 -7.83 -6.51 20.83
N ARG A 90 -6.50 -6.51 21.02
CA ARG A 90 -5.83 -6.85 22.28
C ARG A 90 -6.12 -5.84 23.39
N VAL A 91 -6.03 -4.55 23.09
CA VAL A 91 -6.23 -3.45 24.05
C VAL A 91 -7.70 -3.34 24.46
N SER A 92 -8.61 -3.37 23.49
CA SER A 92 -10.05 -3.31 23.74
C SER A 92 -10.63 -4.61 24.28
N LYS A 93 -9.93 -5.75 24.13
CA LYS A 93 -10.45 -7.11 24.38
C LYS A 93 -11.71 -7.44 23.56
N CYS A 94 -11.99 -6.67 22.50
CA CYS A 94 -13.09 -6.91 21.58
C CYS A 94 -12.63 -7.76 20.39
N LYS A 95 -13.59 -8.45 19.77
CA LYS A 95 -13.41 -9.01 18.45
C LYS A 95 -13.76 -7.95 17.41
N ILE A 96 -12.76 -7.51 16.66
CA ILE A 96 -12.92 -6.50 15.59
C ILE A 96 -12.86 -7.23 14.24
N PHE A 97 -13.88 -7.03 13.41
CA PHE A 97 -14.00 -7.60 12.08
C PHE A 97 -14.24 -6.49 11.06
N ILE A 98 -13.56 -6.57 9.91
CA ILE A 98 -13.68 -5.59 8.83
C ILE A 98 -14.24 -6.32 7.62
N ASP A 99 -15.37 -5.86 7.09
CA ASP A 99 -15.96 -6.44 5.90
C ASP A 99 -15.19 -6.03 4.64
N ARG A 100 -14.59 -7.04 3.99
CA ARG A 100 -13.80 -6.90 2.75
C ARG A 100 -14.60 -7.23 1.48
N THR A 101 -15.88 -7.57 1.61
CA THR A 101 -16.68 -8.12 0.50
C THR A 101 -17.26 -7.07 -0.44
N GLN A 102 -17.30 -5.80 -0.05
CA GLN A 102 -17.73 -4.73 -0.95
C GLN A 102 -16.63 -4.37 -1.96
N ASP A 103 -16.98 -4.42 -3.24
CA ASP A 103 -16.06 -4.33 -4.38
C ASP A 103 -15.29 -3.01 -4.40
N SER A 104 -13.97 -3.13 -4.47
CA SER A 104 -12.96 -2.14 -4.07
C SER A 104 -12.49 -1.24 -5.21
N ARG A 105 -13.42 -0.69 -6.00
CA ARG A 105 -13.07 0.23 -7.10
C ARG A 105 -13.05 1.70 -6.69
N ALA A 106 -13.78 2.07 -5.63
CA ALA A 106 -13.79 3.44 -5.12
C ALA A 106 -13.02 3.53 -3.80
N THR A 107 -11.84 4.15 -3.84
CA THR A 107 -10.93 4.36 -2.69
C THR A 107 -11.61 5.10 -1.52
N HIS A 108 -12.64 5.90 -1.81
CA HIS A 108 -13.34 6.73 -0.82
C HIS A 108 -14.65 6.14 -0.28
N ALA A 109 -15.10 4.97 -0.76
CA ALA A 109 -16.36 4.41 -0.28
C ALA A 109 -16.29 4.08 1.23
N PRO A 110 -17.34 4.37 2.02
CA PRO A 110 -17.36 4.04 3.44
C PRO A 110 -17.31 2.52 3.63
N ARG A 111 -16.68 2.11 4.73
CA ARG A 111 -16.42 0.71 5.08
C ARG A 111 -16.90 0.44 6.49
N THR A 112 -17.62 -0.66 6.64
CA THR A 112 -18.21 -1.06 7.91
C THR A 112 -17.25 -1.96 8.70
N ILE A 113 -17.02 -1.59 9.95
CA ILE A 113 -16.27 -2.35 10.95
C ILE A 113 -17.25 -2.86 12.00
N THR A 114 -17.25 -4.17 12.22
CA THR A 114 -18.07 -4.84 13.22
C THR A 114 -17.24 -5.11 14.47
N ILE A 115 -17.72 -4.66 15.63
CA ILE A 115 -17.06 -4.80 16.93
C ILE A 115 -17.96 -5.61 17.85
N THR A 116 -17.48 -6.73 18.39
CA THR A 116 -18.22 -7.58 19.32
C THR A 116 -17.50 -7.64 20.67
N GLY A 117 -18.23 -7.33 21.74
CA GLY A 117 -17.70 -7.31 23.11
C GLY A 117 -18.68 -6.75 24.15
N PRO A 118 -18.27 -6.65 25.42
CA PRO A 118 -18.96 -5.86 26.44
C PRO A 118 -19.05 -4.38 26.04
N GLN A 119 -20.10 -3.67 26.48
CA GLN A 119 -20.34 -2.28 26.08
C GLN A 119 -19.16 -1.34 26.39
N GLU A 120 -18.58 -1.42 27.59
CA GLU A 120 -17.41 -0.60 27.96
C GLU A 120 -16.18 -0.86 27.07
N GLN A 121 -15.98 -2.12 26.69
CA GLN A 121 -14.89 -2.53 25.82
C GLN A 121 -15.10 -2.10 24.37
N ILE A 122 -16.35 -2.12 23.89
CA ILE A 122 -16.71 -1.60 22.57
C ILE A 122 -16.46 -0.10 22.50
N GLN A 123 -16.81 0.67 23.54
CA GLN A 123 -16.51 2.11 23.56
C GLN A 123 -15.01 2.37 23.46
N LEU A 124 -14.18 1.61 24.19
CA LEU A 124 -12.73 1.70 24.07
C LEU A 124 -12.25 1.37 22.64
N ALA A 125 -12.79 0.30 22.03
CA ALA A 125 -12.45 -0.04 20.64
C ALA A 125 -12.83 1.07 19.65
N LYS A 126 -14.01 1.70 19.84
CA LYS A 126 -14.47 2.83 19.04
C LYS A 126 -13.54 4.03 19.14
N THR A 127 -13.16 4.43 20.35
CA THR A 127 -12.22 5.54 20.55
C THR A 127 -10.88 5.27 19.89
N LEU A 128 -10.33 4.05 19.97
CA LEU A 128 -9.08 3.69 19.29
C LEU A 128 -9.19 3.76 17.76
N ILE A 129 -10.35 3.37 17.20
CA ILE A 129 -10.62 3.46 15.76
C ILE A 129 -10.75 4.93 15.35
N GLU A 130 -11.50 5.73 16.10
CA GLU A 130 -11.68 7.17 15.86
C GLU A 130 -10.35 7.93 15.91
N GLU A 131 -9.50 7.68 16.90
CA GLU A 131 -8.15 8.26 17.01
C GLU A 131 -7.30 7.93 15.77
N LYS A 132 -7.34 6.68 15.30
CA LYS A 132 -6.62 6.26 14.09
C LYS A 132 -7.18 6.86 12.80
N VAL A 133 -8.47 7.12 12.75
CA VAL A 133 -9.11 7.82 11.62
C VAL A 133 -8.72 9.30 11.63
N GLU A 134 -8.76 9.97 12.79
CA GLU A 134 -8.34 11.36 12.94
C GLU A 134 -6.86 11.57 12.56
N GLU A 135 -5.95 10.70 13.02
CA GLU A 135 -4.53 10.72 12.60
C GLU A 135 -4.36 10.59 11.08
N GLU A 136 -5.18 9.77 10.41
CA GLU A 136 -5.14 9.62 8.94
C GLU A 136 -5.71 10.85 8.24
N GLU A 137 -6.77 11.46 8.77
CA GLU A 137 -7.34 12.71 8.24
C GLU A 137 -6.35 13.87 8.37
N GLU A 138 -5.69 14.03 9.51
CA GLU A 138 -4.62 15.00 9.71
C GLU A 138 -3.45 14.77 8.75
N PHE A 139 -3.02 13.52 8.59
CA PHE A 139 -1.97 13.15 7.65
C PHE A 139 -2.33 13.53 6.20
N ARG A 140 -3.56 13.25 5.77
CA ARG A 140 -4.04 13.60 4.42
C ARG A 140 -4.20 15.11 4.25
N ALA A 141 -4.66 15.83 5.29
CA ALA A 141 -4.72 17.28 5.27
C ALA A 141 -3.33 17.91 5.12
N MET A 142 -2.33 17.43 5.89
CA MET A 142 -0.94 17.88 5.77
C MET A 142 -0.37 17.58 4.37
N THR A 143 -0.59 16.37 3.87
CA THR A 143 -0.14 15.97 2.53
C THR A 143 -0.77 16.87 1.45
N ALA A 144 -2.06 17.20 1.58
CA ALA A 144 -2.75 18.08 0.64
C ALA A 144 -2.21 19.52 0.68
N VAL A 145 -1.89 20.05 1.88
CA VAL A 145 -1.25 21.36 2.04
C VAL A 145 0.14 21.36 1.40
N ASN A 146 0.96 20.34 1.67
CA ASN A 146 2.30 20.24 1.10
C ASN A 146 2.25 20.10 -0.42
N ALA A 147 1.38 19.22 -0.93
CA ALA A 147 1.16 19.06 -2.37
C ALA A 147 0.71 20.36 -3.05
N ALA A 148 -0.11 21.18 -2.39
CA ALA A 148 -0.53 22.48 -2.91
C ALA A 148 0.59 23.54 -2.88
N ASN A 149 1.54 23.42 -1.95
CA ASN A 149 2.68 24.33 -1.83
C ASN A 149 3.85 23.96 -2.74
N ARG A 150 3.94 22.70 -3.19
CA ARG A 150 4.98 22.27 -4.12
C ARG A 150 4.81 23.00 -5.46
N GLU A 151 5.89 23.62 -5.93
CA GLU A 151 5.89 24.20 -7.28
C GLU A 151 5.72 23.11 -8.35
N GLN A 152 5.02 23.46 -9.44
CA GLN A 152 4.89 22.56 -10.58
C GLN A 152 6.25 22.41 -11.27
N ARG A 153 6.79 21.20 -11.25
CA ARG A 153 8.01 20.88 -12.00
C ARG A 153 7.60 20.68 -13.45
N LYS A 154 7.91 21.65 -14.31
CA LYS A 154 7.72 21.44 -15.75
C LYS A 154 8.76 20.44 -16.21
N PRO A 155 8.37 19.34 -16.87
CA PRO A 155 9.36 18.49 -17.52
C PRO A 155 10.16 19.36 -18.50
N LEU A 156 11.47 19.17 -18.55
CA LEU A 156 12.30 19.75 -19.60
C LEU A 156 11.64 19.38 -20.92
N LYS A 157 11.20 20.37 -21.72
CA LYS A 157 10.67 20.12 -23.05
C LYS A 157 11.62 19.15 -23.75
N ARG A 158 11.10 18.02 -24.21
CA ARG A 158 11.83 17.09 -25.08
C ARG A 158 12.16 17.86 -26.34
N ARG A 159 13.30 18.55 -26.37
CA ARG A 159 13.68 19.37 -27.50
C ARG A 159 13.99 18.44 -28.65
N ALA A 160 13.21 18.55 -29.71
CA ALA A 160 13.55 18.01 -31.01
C ALA A 160 14.94 18.50 -31.43
N ASP A 161 15.81 17.55 -31.78
CA ASP A 161 16.91 17.74 -32.73
C ASP A 161 18.07 18.67 -32.29
N ASP A 162 18.73 18.38 -31.15
CA ASP A 162 20.04 18.98 -30.81
C ASP A 162 21.25 18.12 -31.19
N GLY A 163 21.07 17.12 -32.09
CA GLY A 163 22.17 16.28 -32.52
C GLY A 163 22.67 15.30 -31.47
N ARG A 164 21.85 15.01 -30.44
CA ARG A 164 21.99 13.78 -29.65
C ARG A 164 22.11 12.59 -30.60
N GLU A 165 23.26 11.90 -30.62
CA GLU A 165 23.18 10.45 -30.66
C GLU A 165 22.13 10.06 -29.61
N LYS A 166 21.20 9.16 -29.94
CA LYS A 166 20.40 8.49 -28.92
C LYS A 166 21.40 7.83 -27.97
N ILE A 167 21.85 8.57 -26.96
CA ILE A 167 22.61 8.04 -25.84
C ILE A 167 21.56 7.21 -25.13
N SER A 168 21.45 5.98 -25.61
CA SER A 168 20.91 4.88 -24.85
C SER A 168 21.63 4.99 -23.53
N LEU A 169 20.90 5.31 -22.46
CA LEU A 169 21.45 5.20 -21.11
C LEU A 169 22.21 3.87 -21.10
N PRO A 170 23.55 3.86 -20.90
CA PRO A 170 24.25 2.61 -20.85
C PRO A 170 23.57 1.80 -19.75
N SER A 171 23.02 0.66 -20.14
CA SER A 171 22.63 -0.39 -19.22
C SER A 171 23.82 -0.65 -18.33
N ARG A 172 23.72 -0.13 -17.09
CA ARG A 172 24.38 -0.58 -15.88
C ARG A 172 25.59 -1.49 -16.12
N VAL A 173 26.78 -0.92 -15.99
CA VAL A 173 27.87 -1.63 -15.32
C VAL A 173 28.06 -0.93 -13.98
N VAL A 174 27.23 -1.32 -13.01
CA VAL A 174 27.57 -1.13 -11.60
C VAL A 174 28.54 -2.26 -11.28
N GLU A 175 29.82 -1.93 -11.16
CA GLU A 175 30.80 -2.77 -10.46
C GLU A 175 30.28 -3.05 -9.02
N PRO A 176 30.49 -4.26 -8.49
CA PRO A 176 29.63 -4.87 -7.47
C PRO A 176 29.92 -4.44 -6.01
N GLU A 177 30.29 -3.19 -5.77
CA GLU A 177 30.62 -2.70 -4.42
C GLU A 177 29.73 -1.53 -4.01
N GLY A 178 28.45 -1.83 -3.78
CA GLY A 178 27.48 -0.86 -3.27
C GLY A 178 26.05 -1.32 -3.48
N ARG A 179 25.65 -2.40 -2.80
CA ARG A 179 24.32 -3.02 -2.91
C ARG A 179 23.24 -2.10 -2.32
N TRP A 180 22.58 -1.30 -3.17
CA TRP A 180 21.35 -0.57 -2.84
C TRP A 180 20.35 -0.84 -3.96
N ASP A 181 19.38 -1.69 -3.65
CA ASP A 181 18.38 -2.19 -4.57
C ASP A 181 17.15 -1.27 -4.48
N SER A 182 17.10 -0.21 -5.30
CA SER A 182 15.92 0.67 -5.34
C SER A 182 14.64 -0.10 -5.75
N GLY A 183 14.77 -1.30 -6.33
CA GLY A 183 13.67 -2.22 -6.62
C GLY A 183 13.09 -2.93 -5.38
N ASP A 184 13.90 -3.12 -4.34
CA ASP A 184 13.48 -3.79 -3.10
C ASP A 184 12.46 -2.96 -2.31
N THR A 185 12.39 -1.63 -2.49
CA THR A 185 11.52 -0.77 -1.66
C THR A 185 10.03 -1.00 -1.95
N LEU A 186 9.63 -1.02 -3.23
CA LEU A 186 8.24 -1.38 -3.59
C LEU A 186 7.97 -2.84 -3.29
N GLN A 187 8.92 -3.73 -3.56
CA GLN A 187 8.76 -5.14 -3.28
C GLN A 187 8.57 -5.41 -1.79
N GLN A 188 9.36 -4.79 -0.90
CA GLN A 188 9.21 -4.88 0.55
C GLN A 188 7.93 -4.22 1.05
N ILE A 189 7.48 -3.10 0.46
CA ILE A 189 6.22 -2.44 0.82
C ILE A 189 5.01 -3.31 0.39
N VAL A 190 5.07 -3.90 -0.82
CA VAL A 190 4.03 -4.78 -1.36
C VAL A 190 4.01 -6.13 -0.62
N GLU A 191 5.17 -6.72 -0.32
CA GLU A 191 5.29 -7.98 0.44
C GLU A 191 4.90 -7.81 1.92
N ALA A 192 5.13 -6.63 2.52
CA ALA A 192 4.68 -6.31 3.88
C ALA A 192 3.18 -5.99 3.98
N SER A 193 2.52 -5.74 2.84
CA SER A 193 1.07 -5.53 2.78
C SER A 193 0.37 -6.84 2.41
N PRO A 194 -0.41 -7.46 3.32
CA PRO A 194 -1.20 -8.67 3.02
C PRO A 194 -2.36 -8.41 2.04
N VAL A 195 -2.40 -7.25 1.38
CA VAL A 195 -3.50 -6.83 0.51
C VAL A 195 -2.96 -6.37 -0.84
N LYS A 196 -3.44 -6.99 -1.92
CA LYS A 196 -3.29 -6.55 -3.33
C LYS A 196 -4.12 -5.28 -3.59
N GLU A 197 -3.97 -4.28 -2.72
CA GLU A 197 -4.75 -3.04 -2.73
C GLU A 197 -4.03 -1.95 -3.51
N PHE A 198 -4.82 -0.97 -3.94
CA PHE A 198 -4.30 0.24 -4.55
C PHE A 198 -3.59 1.08 -3.48
N MET A 199 -2.47 1.68 -3.86
CA MET A 199 -1.70 2.62 -3.07
C MET A 199 -1.84 4.02 -3.66
N GLU A 200 -1.88 5.03 -2.79
CA GLU A 200 -1.92 6.43 -3.21
C GLU A 200 -0.52 6.88 -3.62
N VAL A 201 -0.41 7.50 -4.79
CA VAL A 201 0.85 7.92 -5.39
C VAL A 201 0.73 9.27 -6.08
N PHE A 202 1.87 9.94 -6.25
CA PHE A 202 2.05 11.00 -7.25
C PHE A 202 2.84 10.47 -8.43
N VAL A 203 2.50 10.91 -9.64
CA VAL A 203 3.39 10.76 -10.80
C VAL A 203 4.34 11.96 -10.82
N SER A 204 5.60 11.74 -10.45
CA SER A 204 6.57 12.82 -10.24
C SER A 204 7.33 13.20 -11.51
N ALA A 205 7.54 12.25 -12.42
CA ALA A 205 8.18 12.47 -13.70
C ALA A 205 7.72 11.42 -14.73
N VAL A 206 7.77 11.78 -16.02
CA VAL A 206 7.41 10.91 -17.14
C VAL A 206 8.49 11.03 -18.23
N GLU A 207 9.01 9.89 -18.68
CA GLU A 207 9.70 9.81 -19.96
C GLU A 207 8.71 9.36 -21.06
N HIS A 208 7.99 8.27 -20.78
CA HIS A 208 6.89 7.74 -21.60
C HIS A 208 6.10 6.68 -20.80
N PRO A 209 4.95 6.15 -21.26
CA PRO A 209 4.17 5.17 -20.49
C PRO A 209 4.93 3.89 -20.08
N GLY A 210 6.00 3.53 -20.80
CA GLY A 210 6.88 2.40 -20.43
C GLY A 210 7.94 2.70 -19.36
N HIS A 211 8.10 3.97 -18.97
CA HIS A 211 9.13 4.45 -18.03
C HIS A 211 8.71 5.81 -17.47
N PHE A 212 8.24 5.79 -16.23
CA PHE A 212 7.89 6.97 -15.46
C PHE A 212 8.23 6.74 -13.98
N TRP A 213 8.07 7.77 -13.15
CA TRP A 213 8.41 7.72 -11.74
C TRP A 213 7.19 8.00 -10.86
N LEU A 214 7.08 7.22 -9.79
CA LEU A 214 6.08 7.38 -8.75
C LEU A 214 6.72 7.80 -7.43
N GLN A 215 6.03 8.64 -6.68
CA GLN A 215 6.25 8.85 -5.25
C GLN A 215 5.09 8.25 -4.47
N ILE A 216 5.38 7.43 -3.46
CA ILE A 216 4.35 6.82 -2.61
C ILE A 216 3.88 7.83 -1.57
N ILE A 217 2.57 8.02 -1.45
CA ILE A 217 1.99 8.88 -0.42
C ILE A 217 1.92 8.09 0.89
N ASN A 218 2.91 8.32 1.74
CA ASN A 218 3.01 7.77 3.09
C ASN A 218 3.87 8.71 3.96
N THR A 219 4.25 8.29 5.16
CA THR A 219 5.10 9.11 6.05
C THR A 219 6.42 9.56 5.40
N ALA A 220 6.98 8.79 4.47
CA ALA A 220 8.19 9.17 3.75
C ALA A 220 7.97 10.36 2.80
N ALA A 221 6.75 10.58 2.28
CA ALA A 221 6.42 11.77 1.49
C ALA A 221 6.51 13.05 2.34
N LEU A 222 6.03 13.02 3.59
CA LEU A 222 6.19 14.15 4.52
C LEU A 222 7.65 14.37 4.92
N ASN A 223 8.41 13.28 5.09
CA ASN A 223 9.85 13.38 5.35
C ASN A 223 10.61 13.94 4.14
N LEU A 224 10.16 13.69 2.92
CA LEU A 224 10.72 14.29 1.72
C LEU A 224 10.48 15.80 1.69
N ASP A 225 9.27 16.26 2.00
CA ASP A 225 8.98 17.71 2.07
C ASP A 225 9.93 18.39 3.07
N LYS A 226 10.04 17.83 4.27
CA LYS A 226 10.97 18.32 5.29
C LYS A 226 12.43 18.28 4.81
N LEU A 227 12.83 17.22 4.12
CA LEU A 227 14.19 17.10 3.58
C LEU A 227 14.50 18.21 2.58
N VAL A 228 13.57 18.51 1.66
CA VAL A 228 13.72 19.59 0.68
C VAL A 228 13.83 20.95 1.38
N ASP A 229 12.99 21.20 2.39
CA ASP A 229 13.05 22.43 3.19
C ASP A 229 14.38 22.56 3.95
N ASP A 230 14.79 21.50 4.66
CA ASP A 230 16.03 21.48 5.45
C ASP A 230 17.27 21.65 4.55
N MET A 231 17.32 20.95 3.41
CA MET A 231 18.40 21.10 2.41
C MET A 231 18.41 22.52 1.83
N THR A 232 17.25 23.05 1.48
CA THR A 232 17.15 24.39 0.88
C THR A 232 17.59 25.46 1.87
N ALA A 233 17.15 25.39 3.13
CA ALA A 233 17.59 26.30 4.18
C ALA A 233 19.10 26.22 4.44
N PHE A 234 19.67 25.00 4.42
CA PHE A 234 21.08 24.78 4.68
C PHE A 234 21.99 25.26 3.54
N TYR A 235 21.76 24.82 2.30
CA TYR A 235 22.63 25.11 1.17
C TYR A 235 22.40 26.49 0.54
N SER A 236 21.30 27.17 0.86
CA SER A 236 21.09 28.56 0.44
C SER A 236 21.95 29.57 1.24
N ASN A 237 22.52 29.16 2.37
CA ASN A 237 23.45 30.00 3.12
C ASN A 237 24.82 30.01 2.41
N ALA A 238 25.28 31.18 1.96
CA ALA A 238 26.51 31.34 1.18
C ALA A 238 27.78 30.88 1.91
N GLU A 239 27.88 31.09 3.22
CA GLU A 239 29.06 30.70 4.02
C GLU A 239 29.15 29.18 4.12
N ILE A 240 28.01 28.53 4.42
CA ILE A 240 27.89 27.08 4.44
C ILE A 240 28.13 26.52 3.04
N ALA A 241 27.50 27.09 2.01
CA ALA A 241 27.67 26.65 0.64
C ALA A 241 29.14 26.67 0.21
N GLN A 242 29.95 27.61 0.69
CA GLN A 242 31.38 27.64 0.38
C GLN A 242 32.13 26.45 0.99
N GLU A 243 31.80 26.05 2.22
CA GLU A 243 32.42 24.89 2.91
C GLU A 243 32.16 23.56 2.18
N TYR A 244 30.98 23.41 1.58
CA TYR A 244 30.55 22.18 0.88
C TYR A 244 30.82 22.22 -0.64
N THR A 245 31.72 23.07 -1.11
CA THR A 245 32.03 23.20 -2.54
C THR A 245 32.66 21.92 -3.09
N VAL A 246 32.21 21.48 -4.27
CA VAL A 246 32.80 20.35 -4.99
C VAL A 246 33.76 20.86 -6.06
N THR A 247 35.02 20.46 -6.02
CA THR A 247 36.05 20.85 -7.01
C THR A 247 36.20 19.85 -8.15
N GLU A 248 35.92 18.57 -7.90
CA GLU A 248 35.92 17.51 -8.89
C GLU A 248 34.80 16.50 -8.57
N VAL A 249 34.14 16.02 -9.63
CA VAL A 249 33.07 15.03 -9.53
C VAL A 249 33.20 13.99 -10.62
N LYS A 250 32.75 12.77 -10.31
CA LYS A 250 32.69 11.65 -11.23
C LYS A 250 31.25 11.16 -11.34
N GLU A 251 30.98 10.45 -12.43
CA GLU A 251 29.72 9.75 -12.64
C GLU A 251 29.40 8.82 -11.45
N GLY A 252 28.12 8.78 -11.09
CA GLY A 252 27.62 8.03 -9.93
C GLY A 252 27.71 8.77 -8.59
N LYS A 253 28.47 9.86 -8.46
CA LYS A 253 28.58 10.60 -7.18
C LYS A 253 27.23 11.23 -6.80
N LEU A 254 26.86 11.09 -5.53
CA LEU A 254 25.73 11.80 -4.94
C LEU A 254 26.13 13.20 -4.49
N VAL A 255 25.28 14.17 -4.80
CA VAL A 255 25.51 15.59 -4.57
C VAL A 255 24.22 16.28 -4.15
N ALA A 256 24.35 17.44 -3.51
CA ALA A 256 23.25 18.38 -3.36
C ALA A 256 23.29 19.35 -4.56
N ALA A 257 22.18 19.49 -5.27
CA ALA A 257 22.11 20.35 -6.44
C ALA A 257 20.85 21.23 -6.40
N PRO A 258 20.95 22.50 -6.82
CA PRO A 258 19.77 23.33 -7.00
C PRO A 258 18.96 22.83 -8.19
N PHE A 259 17.66 23.12 -8.20
CA PHE A 259 16.83 22.99 -9.39
C PHE A 259 16.51 24.37 -9.96
N GLU A 260 16.71 24.52 -11.27
CA GLU A 260 16.65 25.82 -11.95
C GLU A 260 15.27 26.49 -11.84
N HIS A 261 14.20 25.70 -11.68
CA HIS A 261 12.83 26.20 -11.75
C HIS A 261 12.26 26.71 -10.42
N ASP A 262 12.72 26.20 -9.28
CA ASP A 262 12.13 26.49 -7.94
C ASP A 262 13.17 26.94 -6.90
N LYS A 263 14.45 27.07 -7.29
CA LYS A 263 15.59 27.46 -6.42
C LYS A 263 15.78 26.59 -5.18
N SER A 264 15.11 25.44 -5.10
CA SER A 264 15.21 24.51 -3.99
C SER A 264 16.39 23.56 -4.21
N TRP A 265 16.88 22.97 -3.12
CA TRP A 265 18.01 22.05 -3.14
C TRP A 265 17.56 20.61 -3.01
N TYR A 266 18.13 19.75 -3.85
CA TYR A 266 17.71 18.36 -4.00
C TYR A 266 18.90 17.41 -3.94
N ARG A 267 18.61 16.15 -3.62
CA ARG A 267 19.57 15.05 -3.77
C ARG A 267 19.64 14.64 -5.23
N ALA A 268 20.84 14.69 -5.79
CA ALA A 268 21.07 14.33 -7.17
C ALA A 268 22.22 13.33 -7.31
N ARG A 269 22.13 12.50 -8.34
CA ARG A 269 23.23 11.66 -8.82
C ARG A 269 23.80 12.27 -10.09
N VAL A 270 25.12 12.35 -10.18
CA VAL A 270 25.79 12.75 -11.42
C VAL A 270 25.72 11.61 -12.43
N LEU A 271 25.07 11.84 -13.57
CA LEU A 271 24.97 10.88 -14.68
C LEU A 271 26.19 10.97 -15.60
N SER A 272 26.56 12.19 -16.00
CA SER A 272 27.72 12.46 -16.85
C SER A 272 28.32 13.83 -16.57
N VAL A 273 29.58 14.01 -16.96
CA VAL A 273 30.34 15.27 -16.78
C VAL A 273 30.82 15.76 -18.14
N ALA A 274 30.36 16.94 -18.56
CA ALA A 274 30.74 17.57 -19.81
C ALA A 274 31.37 18.95 -19.53
N GLY A 275 32.68 18.97 -19.32
CA GLY A 275 33.40 20.18 -18.92
C GLY A 275 32.98 20.63 -17.51
N ASP A 276 32.40 21.82 -17.40
CA ASP A 276 31.85 22.38 -16.17
C ASP A 276 30.35 22.10 -15.99
N LYS A 277 29.70 21.43 -16.95
CA LYS A 277 28.27 21.11 -16.90
C LYS A 277 28.06 19.66 -16.47
N LEU A 278 27.21 19.46 -15.47
CA LEU A 278 26.83 18.16 -14.95
C LEU A 278 25.43 17.78 -15.47
N ASP A 279 25.28 16.55 -15.91
CA ASP A 279 23.98 15.91 -16.11
C ASP A 279 23.58 15.21 -14.81
N LEU A 280 22.39 15.51 -14.30
CA LEU A 280 21.95 15.15 -12.95
C LEU A 280 20.65 14.38 -13.00
N TYR A 281 20.54 13.35 -12.16
CA TYR A 281 19.30 12.64 -11.88
C TYR A 281 18.83 12.94 -10.45
N TYR A 282 17.67 13.55 -10.29
CA TYR A 282 17.12 13.92 -8.98
C TYR A 282 16.45 12.70 -8.32
N LEU A 283 17.10 12.17 -7.27
CA LEU A 283 16.80 10.87 -6.68
C LEU A 283 15.35 10.71 -6.21
N ASP A 284 14.77 11.82 -5.76
CA ASP A 284 13.47 11.81 -5.09
C ASP A 284 12.31 12.11 -6.03
N PHE A 285 12.60 12.62 -7.23
CA PHE A 285 11.59 13.08 -8.20
C PHE A 285 11.64 12.32 -9.53
N GLY A 286 12.81 11.76 -9.88
CA GLY A 286 13.00 10.93 -11.07
C GLY A 286 13.26 11.71 -12.35
N ASP A 287 13.12 13.04 -12.32
CA ASP A 287 13.49 13.91 -13.42
C ASP A 287 15.01 14.11 -13.48
N SER A 288 15.46 14.51 -14.67
CA SER A 288 16.86 14.87 -14.92
C SER A 288 16.99 16.37 -15.15
N GLY A 289 18.16 16.92 -14.84
CA GLY A 289 18.46 18.32 -15.04
C GLY A 289 19.94 18.57 -15.25
N PHE A 290 20.28 19.83 -15.46
CA PHE A 290 21.66 20.24 -15.63
C PHE A 290 22.03 21.30 -14.61
N ALA A 291 23.23 21.21 -14.07
CA ALA A 291 23.79 22.25 -13.24
C ALA A 291 25.28 22.44 -13.57
N PRO A 292 25.79 23.68 -13.52
CA PRO A 292 27.22 23.93 -13.46
C PRO A 292 27.85 23.27 -12.23
N LEU A 293 29.08 22.77 -12.34
CA LEU A 293 29.84 22.19 -11.23
C LEU A 293 29.94 23.15 -10.03
N VAL A 294 30.06 24.45 -10.31
CA VAL A 294 30.15 25.52 -9.29
C VAL A 294 28.86 25.69 -8.48
N ASP A 295 27.73 25.20 -8.97
CA ASP A 295 26.42 25.31 -8.31
C ASP A 295 26.08 24.06 -7.48
N VAL A 296 26.88 23.00 -7.59
CA VAL A 296 26.67 21.74 -6.88
C VAL A 296 27.50 21.68 -5.59
N ARG A 297 26.97 20.99 -4.57
CA ARG A 297 27.56 20.86 -3.24
C ARG A 297 27.70 19.41 -2.81
N GLU A 298 28.63 19.15 -1.90
CA GLU A 298 28.74 17.85 -1.24
C GLU A 298 27.48 17.58 -0.41
N LEU A 299 26.87 16.40 -0.61
CA LEU A 299 25.66 16.02 0.10
C LEU A 299 26.00 15.58 1.53
N ARG A 300 25.36 16.20 2.53
CA ARG A 300 25.57 15.80 3.94
C ARG A 300 25.10 14.37 4.18
N PRO A 301 25.85 13.55 4.93
CA PRO A 301 25.47 12.17 5.20
C PRO A 301 24.11 11.98 5.87
N GLU A 302 23.64 12.94 6.67
CA GLU A 302 22.33 12.89 7.31
C GLU A 302 21.16 12.90 6.30
N TYR A 303 21.34 13.56 5.15
CA TYR A 303 20.36 13.60 4.06
C TYR A 303 20.31 12.29 3.25
N LEU A 304 21.20 11.34 3.53
CA LEU A 304 21.16 9.99 2.94
C LEU A 304 20.26 9.02 3.72
N SER A 305 19.75 9.43 4.89
CA SER A 305 18.92 8.56 5.74
C SER A 305 17.55 8.24 5.14
N LEU A 306 16.97 9.16 4.37
CA LEU A 306 15.73 8.94 3.63
C LEU A 306 16.03 8.08 2.39
N PRO A 307 15.34 6.95 2.14
CA PRO A 307 15.48 6.21 0.88
C PRO A 307 15.19 7.08 -0.34
N GLU A 308 15.63 6.68 -1.53
CA GLU A 308 15.24 7.36 -2.78
C GLU A 308 13.71 7.30 -2.93
N GLN A 309 13.07 8.45 -3.12
CA GLN A 309 11.60 8.50 -3.15
C GLN A 309 10.99 8.29 -4.54
N ALA A 310 11.76 8.50 -5.63
CA ALA A 310 11.27 8.26 -6.98
C ALA A 310 11.45 6.81 -7.39
N ILE A 311 10.34 6.18 -7.78
CA ILE A 311 10.32 4.76 -8.12
C ILE A 311 10.01 4.58 -9.59
N GLU A 312 10.99 4.07 -10.34
CA GLU A 312 10.84 3.75 -11.75
C GLU A 312 9.76 2.67 -11.97
N CYS A 313 8.79 2.95 -12.83
CA CYS A 313 7.66 2.09 -13.13
C CYS A 313 7.36 2.00 -14.63
N LYS A 314 6.61 0.97 -15.01
CA LYS A 314 6.00 0.78 -16.34
C LYS A 314 4.49 0.67 -16.22
N LEU A 315 3.74 1.20 -17.18
CA LEU A 315 2.28 1.05 -17.22
C LEU A 315 1.93 -0.37 -17.65
N ALA A 316 1.16 -1.08 -16.83
CA ALA A 316 0.87 -2.48 -17.03
C ALA A 316 -0.05 -2.74 -18.24
N GLY A 317 0.26 -3.79 -19.01
CA GLY A 317 -0.61 -4.34 -20.04
C GLY A 317 -0.69 -3.54 -21.34
N VAL A 318 0.13 -2.50 -21.52
CA VAL A 318 0.11 -1.68 -22.74
C VAL A 318 1.49 -1.52 -23.35
N LYS A 319 1.50 -1.40 -24.67
CA LYS A 319 2.68 -1.15 -25.51
C LYS A 319 2.40 0.02 -26.46
N PRO A 320 3.45 0.59 -27.10
CA PRO A 320 3.24 1.60 -28.12
C PRO A 320 2.29 1.12 -29.23
N ALA A 321 1.47 2.03 -29.76
CA ALA A 321 0.63 1.74 -30.92
C ALA A 321 1.46 1.53 -32.21
N GLY A 322 2.65 2.14 -32.27
CA GLY A 322 3.63 2.01 -33.35
C GLY A 322 4.92 1.30 -32.90
N ALA A 323 6.05 1.72 -33.48
CA ALA A 323 7.37 1.17 -33.13
C ALA A 323 7.90 1.68 -31.77
N GLU A 324 7.59 2.93 -31.43
CA GLU A 324 7.98 3.60 -30.19
C GLU A 324 6.83 4.48 -29.66
N TRP A 325 6.91 4.90 -28.40
CA TRP A 325 5.92 5.81 -27.81
C TRP A 325 5.98 7.17 -28.52
N SER A 326 4.86 7.62 -29.07
CA SER A 326 4.78 8.92 -29.74
C SER A 326 4.80 10.07 -28.74
N GLU A 327 5.23 11.27 -29.17
CA GLU A 327 5.17 12.49 -28.34
C GLU A 327 3.73 12.76 -27.88
N GLU A 328 2.75 12.64 -28.80
CA GLU A 328 1.32 12.75 -28.49
C GLU A 328 0.88 11.77 -27.39
N THR A 329 1.33 10.51 -27.45
CA THR A 329 1.02 9.52 -26.41
C THR A 329 1.57 9.95 -25.05
N CYS A 330 2.78 10.51 -25.03
CA CYS A 330 3.42 10.89 -23.79
C CYS A 330 2.79 12.15 -23.19
N ASP A 331 2.47 13.16 -24.01
CA ASP A 331 1.72 14.35 -23.57
C ASP A 331 0.35 13.96 -23.00
N ALA A 332 -0.34 13.03 -23.66
CA ALA A 332 -1.60 12.50 -23.17
C ALA A 332 -1.43 11.76 -21.84
N PHE A 333 -0.34 11.00 -21.67
CA PHE A 333 -0.05 10.31 -20.41
C PHE A 333 0.30 11.28 -19.29
N GLU A 334 1.12 12.30 -19.54
CA GLU A 334 1.43 13.39 -18.58
C GLU A 334 0.14 14.08 -18.11
N SER A 335 -0.76 14.40 -19.05
CA SER A 335 -2.04 15.04 -18.74
C SER A 335 -2.98 14.12 -17.95
N LEU A 336 -3.08 12.84 -18.31
CA LEU A 336 -3.94 11.87 -17.60
C LEU A 336 -3.41 11.50 -16.22
N THR A 337 -2.12 11.68 -15.98
CA THR A 337 -1.47 11.33 -14.71
C THR A 337 -1.23 12.54 -13.82
N HIS A 338 -1.58 13.75 -14.29
CA HIS A 338 -1.28 15.00 -13.59
C HIS A 338 0.19 15.09 -13.19
N CYS A 339 1.08 14.70 -14.11
CA CYS A 339 2.51 14.60 -13.85
C CYS A 339 3.05 15.91 -13.26
N ALA A 340 3.71 15.82 -12.11
CA ALA A 340 4.25 16.95 -11.36
C ALA A 340 3.24 18.06 -10.96
N GLU A 341 1.93 17.76 -10.98
CA GLU A 341 0.87 18.61 -10.44
C GLU A 341 0.40 18.18 -9.04
N TRP A 342 1.02 17.13 -8.49
CA TRP A 342 0.77 16.62 -7.13
C TRP A 342 -0.69 16.21 -6.89
N LYS A 343 -1.36 15.69 -7.92
CA LYS A 343 -2.67 15.06 -7.80
C LYS A 343 -2.52 13.60 -7.39
N VAL A 344 -3.34 13.19 -6.43
CA VAL A 344 -3.36 11.84 -5.90
C VAL A 344 -3.92 10.88 -6.95
N MET A 345 -3.10 9.91 -7.34
CA MET A 345 -3.47 8.80 -8.21
C MET A 345 -3.49 7.51 -7.38
N SER A 346 -4.19 6.48 -7.87
CA SER A 346 -4.09 5.13 -7.28
C SER A 346 -3.27 4.21 -8.18
N ALA A 347 -2.24 3.60 -7.62
CA ALA A 347 -1.41 2.61 -8.31
C ALA A 347 -1.62 1.21 -7.72
N ARG A 348 -1.51 0.16 -8.53
CA ARG A 348 -1.45 -1.22 -8.06
C ARG A 348 -0.41 -1.98 -8.85
N THR A 349 0.53 -2.63 -8.17
CA THR A 349 1.54 -3.48 -8.81
C THR A 349 0.89 -4.75 -9.36
N VAL A 350 1.05 -4.99 -10.66
CA VAL A 350 0.53 -6.15 -11.39
C VAL A 350 1.63 -7.21 -11.59
N GLY A 351 2.88 -6.78 -11.72
CA GLY A 351 4.02 -7.66 -11.91
C GLY A 351 5.32 -6.88 -11.95
N TYR A 352 6.40 -7.55 -12.35
CA TYR A 352 7.71 -6.95 -12.52
C TYR A 352 8.30 -7.39 -13.85
N GLU A 353 9.01 -6.48 -14.51
CA GLU A 353 9.78 -6.75 -15.72
C GLU A 353 11.23 -6.33 -15.51
N PRO A 354 12.22 -7.13 -15.96
CA PRO A 354 13.61 -6.71 -15.88
C PRO A 354 13.84 -5.50 -16.78
N ASP A 355 14.46 -4.45 -16.24
CA ASP A 355 14.99 -3.36 -17.04
C ASP A 355 16.25 -3.81 -17.80
N SER A 356 16.83 -2.90 -18.59
CA SER A 356 18.03 -3.18 -19.39
C SER A 356 19.26 -3.56 -18.55
N ALA A 357 19.17 -3.32 -17.25
CA ALA A 357 20.15 -3.51 -16.21
C ALA A 357 19.85 -4.76 -15.33
N GLY A 358 18.80 -5.52 -15.65
CA GLY A 358 18.33 -6.69 -14.90
C GLY A 358 17.63 -6.38 -13.57
N ARG A 359 17.38 -5.10 -13.24
CA ARG A 359 16.59 -4.71 -12.06
C ARG A 359 15.12 -4.98 -12.34
N GLN A 360 14.39 -5.47 -11.34
CA GLN A 360 12.95 -5.69 -11.46
C GLN A 360 12.22 -4.35 -11.42
N ARG A 361 11.72 -3.89 -12.57
CA ARG A 361 10.88 -2.71 -12.69
C ARG A 361 9.41 -3.08 -12.46
N PRO A 362 8.73 -2.48 -11.47
CA PRO A 362 7.32 -2.71 -11.24
C PRO A 362 6.47 -2.28 -12.44
N CYS A 363 5.58 -3.17 -12.86
CA CYS A 363 4.50 -2.90 -13.80
C CYS A 363 3.25 -2.58 -13.01
N VAL A 364 2.74 -1.36 -13.16
CA VAL A 364 1.65 -0.83 -12.32
C VAL A 364 0.41 -0.52 -13.15
N GLN A 365 -0.75 -0.82 -12.59
CA GLN A 365 -2.02 -0.28 -13.03
C GLN A 365 -2.23 1.08 -12.38
N LEU A 366 -2.56 2.11 -13.17
CA LEU A 366 -2.84 3.46 -12.68
C LEU A 366 -4.32 3.81 -12.87
N MET A 367 -4.92 4.32 -11.81
CA MET A 367 -6.29 4.84 -11.76
C MET A 367 -6.24 6.32 -11.42
N ASP A 368 -6.86 7.13 -12.28
CA ASP A 368 -7.21 8.51 -11.96
C ASP A 368 -8.49 8.52 -11.14
N ASN A 369 -8.40 9.03 -9.91
CA ASN A 369 -9.53 9.18 -9.00
C ASN A 369 -10.01 10.63 -8.86
N VAL A 370 -9.47 11.57 -9.64
CA VAL A 370 -9.86 12.98 -9.62
C VAL A 370 -11.26 13.15 -10.21
N ALA A 371 -11.62 12.33 -11.19
CA ALA A 371 -12.96 12.30 -11.77
C ALA A 371 -13.98 11.60 -10.83
N GLU A 372 -15.27 11.94 -10.97
CA GLU A 372 -16.37 11.31 -10.19
C GLU A 372 -16.40 9.78 -10.30
N GLN A 373 -15.89 9.24 -11.41
CA GLN A 373 -15.69 7.81 -11.60
C GLN A 373 -14.20 7.52 -11.83
N PRO A 374 -13.61 6.54 -11.11
CA PRO A 374 -12.23 6.15 -11.32
C PRO A 374 -11.97 5.69 -12.76
N VAL A 375 -10.97 6.29 -13.41
CA VAL A 375 -10.61 6.01 -14.79
C VAL A 375 -9.26 5.30 -14.86
N GLU A 376 -9.21 4.16 -15.55
CA GLU A 376 -7.95 3.45 -15.79
C GLU A 376 -7.15 4.11 -16.91
N VAL A 377 -5.94 4.60 -16.60
CA VAL A 377 -5.10 5.37 -17.55
C VAL A 377 -4.77 4.55 -18.80
N ALA A 378 -4.44 3.27 -18.63
CA ALA A 378 -4.16 2.35 -19.73
C ALA A 378 -5.36 2.21 -20.70
N ALA A 379 -6.57 2.06 -20.15
CA ALA A 379 -7.78 1.93 -20.95
C ALA A 379 -8.06 3.21 -21.77
N VAL A 380 -7.81 4.39 -21.19
CA VAL A 380 -7.98 5.67 -21.92
C VAL A 380 -6.99 5.77 -23.07
N LEU A 381 -5.70 5.48 -22.84
CA LEU A 381 -4.70 5.53 -23.90
C LEU A 381 -5.05 4.60 -25.06
N VAL A 382 -5.50 3.38 -24.77
CA VAL A 382 -5.91 2.42 -25.81
C VAL A 382 -7.18 2.88 -26.53
N SER A 383 -8.18 3.40 -25.80
CA SER A 383 -9.43 3.89 -26.40
C SER A 383 -9.21 5.07 -27.35
N ARG A 384 -8.16 5.86 -27.12
CA ARG A 384 -7.73 6.98 -27.97
C ARG A 384 -6.79 6.55 -29.11
N GLY A 385 -6.43 5.26 -29.20
CA GLY A 385 -5.49 4.75 -30.20
C GLY A 385 -4.02 5.13 -29.93
N LEU A 386 -3.71 5.65 -28.74
CA LEU A 386 -2.37 6.11 -28.35
C LEU A 386 -1.49 4.97 -27.82
N ALA A 387 -2.11 3.83 -27.47
CA ALA A 387 -1.45 2.60 -27.04
C ALA A 387 -2.21 1.37 -27.57
N ALA A 388 -1.56 0.20 -27.51
CA ALA A 388 -2.20 -1.09 -27.78
C ALA A 388 -2.07 -2.01 -26.57
N TRP A 389 -3.06 -2.88 -26.33
CA TRP A 389 -2.95 -3.91 -25.31
C TRP A 389 -1.81 -4.88 -25.65
N GLU A 390 -0.97 -5.18 -24.66
CA GLU A 390 -0.04 -6.30 -24.74
C GLU A 390 -0.85 -7.60 -24.71
N ALA A 391 -0.47 -8.56 -25.55
CA ALA A 391 -1.07 -9.88 -25.48
C ALA A 391 -0.71 -10.50 -24.10
N PRO A 392 -1.65 -11.17 -23.42
CA PRO A 392 -1.29 -11.87 -22.19
C PRO A 392 -0.13 -12.83 -22.50
N PRO A 393 0.85 -12.97 -21.59
CA PRO A 393 1.95 -13.89 -21.80
C PRO A 393 1.35 -15.25 -22.13
N ALA A 394 1.75 -15.82 -23.27
CA ALA A 394 1.29 -17.13 -23.69
C ALA A 394 1.51 -18.06 -22.50
N ALA A 395 0.40 -18.55 -21.92
CA ALA A 395 0.46 -19.44 -20.79
C ALA A 395 1.48 -20.53 -21.11
N ALA A 396 2.51 -20.67 -20.27
CA ALA A 396 3.38 -21.83 -20.29
C ALA A 396 2.46 -23.04 -20.43
N SER A 397 2.64 -23.76 -21.55
CA SER A 397 1.68 -24.69 -22.09
C SER A 397 1.08 -25.54 -20.98
N ALA A 398 -0.25 -25.58 -20.93
CA ALA A 398 -0.98 -26.55 -20.15
C ALA A 398 -0.29 -27.91 -20.37
N VAL A 399 0.31 -28.43 -19.29
CA VAL A 399 0.76 -29.81 -19.24
C VAL A 399 -0.47 -30.61 -19.58
N THR A 400 -0.48 -31.14 -20.80
CA THR A 400 -1.50 -32.02 -21.30
C THR A 400 -1.41 -33.23 -20.38
N THR A 401 -2.38 -33.37 -19.48
CA THR A 401 -2.56 -34.60 -18.74
C THR A 401 -2.98 -35.64 -19.78
N GLU A 402 -2.00 -36.39 -20.29
CA GLU A 402 -2.26 -37.64 -20.96
C GLU A 402 -3.02 -38.52 -19.97
N THR A 403 -4.32 -38.63 -20.22
CA THR A 403 -5.18 -39.63 -19.60
C THR A 403 -4.74 -40.96 -20.17
N VAL A 404 -3.87 -41.66 -19.45
CA VAL A 404 -3.60 -43.08 -19.69
C VAL A 404 -4.91 -43.83 -19.41
N SER A 405 -5.62 -44.15 -20.49
CA SER A 405 -6.74 -45.08 -20.48
C SER A 405 -6.17 -46.49 -20.33
N THR A 406 -6.29 -47.07 -19.13
CA THR A 406 -6.08 -48.50 -18.93
C THR A 406 -7.37 -49.24 -19.23
N ASP A 407 -7.49 -49.72 -20.47
CA ASP A 407 -8.47 -50.73 -20.86
C ASP A 407 -8.18 -52.03 -20.07
N LEU A 408 -9.08 -52.35 -19.14
CA LEU A 408 -9.17 -53.65 -18.50
C LEU A 408 -9.80 -54.64 -19.50
N GLN A 409 -8.98 -55.48 -20.12
CA GLN A 409 -9.47 -56.69 -20.78
C GLN A 409 -9.80 -57.78 -19.75
N PRO A 410 -10.91 -58.52 -19.91
CA PRO A 410 -11.35 -59.55 -18.97
C PRO A 410 -10.50 -60.82 -19.05
N GLN A 411 -10.22 -61.38 -17.87
CA GLN A 411 -9.53 -62.65 -17.65
C GLN A 411 -10.26 -63.83 -18.33
N SER A 412 -9.47 -64.73 -18.94
CA SER A 412 -9.88 -66.08 -19.29
C SER A 412 -9.18 -67.09 -18.38
N ASP A 413 -9.94 -67.78 -17.55
CA ASP A 413 -9.49 -68.91 -16.73
C ASP A 413 -9.00 -70.10 -17.58
N PRO A 414 -7.94 -70.82 -17.17
CA PRO A 414 -7.66 -72.15 -17.69
C PRO A 414 -8.42 -73.21 -16.88
N LYS A 415 -9.15 -74.08 -17.59
CA LYS A 415 -9.79 -75.30 -17.07
C LYS A 415 -8.74 -76.33 -16.61
N PRO A 416 -9.13 -77.23 -15.69
CA PRO A 416 -8.23 -78.18 -15.04
C PRO A 416 -8.03 -79.43 -15.90
N ASP A 417 -6.83 -80.01 -15.81
CA ASP A 417 -6.57 -81.45 -15.89
C ASP A 417 -5.40 -81.81 -14.97
#